data_AF-A0AA45AIV9-F1
#
_entry.id   AF-A0AA45AIV9-F1
#
_cell.length_a   1.000
_cell.length_b   1.000
_cell.length_c   1.000
_cell.angle_alpha   90.00
_cell.angle_beta   90.00
_cell.angle_gamma   90.00
#
_symmetry.space_group_name_H-M   'P 1'
#
loop_
_entity.id
_entity.type
_entity.pdbx_description
1 polymer ?
#
loop_
_entity_poly.entity_id
_entity_poly.type
_entity_poly.pdbx_seq_one_letter_code
_entity_poly.pdbx_strand_id
1 'polypeptide(L)'
;MRILDQLRRMITELRSVPPPEGQGVSSIDGGPFYDFRLPSRLYWGPYGTVREFHEALVDGMNLDADYTLAADLSELFEFYQQSGNELVLTHGDLSSLNILVRGDTVVGIVDWETAGWFLVYWEYTCAKYVNPQNPFWADPVDQFLVPMPDELKMETIRRKYFGDF
;
A
#
# COMPACT_ATOMS: atom_id res chain seq x y z
N MET A 1 8.84 -15.46 -15.99
CA MET A 1 7.58 -15.95 -16.58
C MET A 1 6.97 -14.78 -17.33
N ARG A 2 6.61 -14.93 -18.62
CA ARG A 2 6.26 -13.81 -19.51
C ARG A 2 5.19 -12.86 -18.94
N ILE A 3 4.20 -13.39 -18.21
CA ILE A 3 3.14 -12.60 -17.55
C ILE A 3 3.71 -11.69 -16.45
N LEU A 4 4.52 -12.23 -15.54
CA LEU A 4 5.11 -11.44 -14.44
C LEU A 4 6.08 -10.38 -14.94
N ASP A 5 6.80 -10.68 -16.03
CA ASP A 5 7.69 -9.71 -16.67
C ASP A 5 6.90 -8.55 -17.32
N GLN A 6 5.69 -8.80 -17.84
CA GLN A 6 4.78 -7.76 -18.32
C GLN A 6 4.22 -6.93 -17.15
N LEU A 7 3.76 -7.57 -16.08
CA LEU A 7 3.28 -6.88 -14.89
C LEU A 7 4.36 -5.96 -14.31
N ARG A 8 5.60 -6.44 -14.20
CA ARG A 8 6.73 -5.62 -13.74
C ARG A 8 6.88 -4.33 -14.57
N ARG A 9 6.82 -4.44 -15.90
CA ARG A 9 6.91 -3.28 -16.80
C ARG A 9 5.73 -2.34 -16.63
N MET A 10 4.50 -2.86 -16.57
CA MET A 10 3.29 -2.06 -16.38
C MET A 10 3.32 -1.29 -15.05
N ILE A 11 3.80 -1.91 -13.97
CA ILE A 11 3.94 -1.22 -12.68
C ILE A 11 5.08 -0.21 -12.70
N THR A 12 6.21 -0.50 -13.36
CA THR A 12 7.25 0.51 -13.58
C THR A 12 6.72 1.72 -14.34
N GLU A 13 5.92 1.51 -15.39
CA GLU A 13 5.28 2.59 -16.14
C GLU A 13 4.29 3.37 -15.26
N LEU A 14 3.44 2.68 -14.49
CA LEU A 14 2.51 3.33 -13.55
C LEU A 14 3.25 4.24 -12.55
N ARG A 15 4.33 3.74 -11.95
CA ARG A 15 5.14 4.49 -10.97
C ARG A 15 5.97 5.62 -11.60
N SER A 16 6.10 5.65 -12.92
CA SER A 16 6.80 6.73 -13.63
C SER A 16 5.96 8.00 -13.78
N VAL A 17 4.65 7.93 -13.50
CA VAL A 17 3.77 9.09 -13.49
C VAL A 17 4.15 9.98 -12.30
N PRO A 18 4.59 11.23 -12.52
CA PRO A 18 5.00 12.10 -11.43
C PRO A 18 3.77 12.56 -10.63
N PRO A 19 3.87 12.63 -9.28
CA PRO A 19 2.81 13.20 -8.47
C PRO A 19 2.62 14.69 -8.80
N PRO A 20 1.37 15.20 -8.76
CA PRO A 20 1.10 16.64 -8.86
C PRO A 20 1.87 17.46 -7.81
N GLU A 21 2.06 18.75 -8.07
CA GLU A 21 2.70 19.64 -7.10
C GLU A 21 1.86 19.73 -5.82
N GLY A 22 2.52 19.56 -4.66
CA GLY A 22 1.83 19.56 -3.36
C GLY A 22 1.01 18.29 -3.07
N GLN A 23 1.19 17.23 -3.86
CA GLN A 23 0.48 15.96 -3.66
C GLN A 23 0.78 15.36 -2.27
N GLY A 24 -0.29 15.03 -1.55
CA GLY A 24 -0.26 14.25 -0.31
C GLY A 24 -0.74 12.81 -0.53
N VAL A 25 -0.98 12.07 0.55
CA VAL A 25 -1.55 10.72 0.46
C VAL A 25 -3.05 10.82 0.18
N SER A 26 -3.50 10.35 -0.98
CA SER A 26 -4.88 10.55 -1.44
C SER A 26 -5.31 9.55 -2.52
N SER A 27 -6.58 9.61 -2.92
CA SER A 27 -7.06 9.02 -4.17
C SER A 27 -6.39 9.68 -5.39
N ILE A 28 -6.62 9.11 -6.58
CA ILE A 28 -6.01 9.58 -7.85
C ILE A 28 -6.34 11.04 -8.19
N ASP A 29 -7.51 11.52 -7.76
CA ASP A 29 -8.01 12.88 -7.99
C ASP A 29 -7.74 13.84 -6.83
N GLY A 30 -6.94 13.42 -5.84
CA GLY A 30 -6.54 14.26 -4.70
C GLY A 30 -7.50 14.22 -3.51
N GLY A 31 -8.54 13.38 -3.55
CA GLY A 31 -9.58 13.27 -2.54
C GLY A 31 -9.36 12.15 -1.52
N PRO A 32 -10.39 11.87 -0.68
CA PRO A 32 -10.41 10.72 0.20
C PRO A 32 -10.38 9.42 -0.61
N PHE A 33 -9.72 8.39 -0.08
CA PHE A 33 -9.62 7.07 -0.71
C PHE A 33 -10.34 6.00 0.12
N TYR A 34 -10.72 4.92 -0.56
CA TYR A 34 -11.25 3.70 0.05
C TYR A 34 -10.14 2.63 0.09
N ASP A 35 -10.04 1.92 1.20
CA ASP A 35 -9.19 0.73 1.34
C ASP A 35 -9.85 -0.25 2.32
N PHE A 36 -10.30 -1.38 1.80
CA PHE A 36 -11.02 -2.40 2.57
C PHE A 36 -10.18 -3.05 3.68
N ARG A 37 -8.85 -2.85 3.68
CA ARG A 37 -7.93 -3.39 4.69
C ARG A 37 -7.78 -2.46 5.90
N LEU A 38 -8.27 -1.23 5.80
CA LEU A 38 -8.21 -0.25 6.88
C LEU A 38 -9.51 -0.29 7.69
N PRO A 39 -9.42 -0.34 9.03
CA PRO A 39 -10.60 -0.45 9.89
C PRO A 39 -11.32 0.90 10.04
N SER A 40 -12.38 0.89 10.86
CA SER A 40 -13.01 2.03 11.53
C SER A 40 -13.73 3.09 10.69
N ARG A 41 -13.41 3.24 9.39
CA ARG A 41 -14.08 4.21 8.50
C ARG A 41 -14.04 3.78 7.04
N LEU A 42 -15.08 4.19 6.30
CA LEU A 42 -15.22 3.88 4.87
C LEU A 42 -14.22 4.66 4.01
N TYR A 43 -13.98 5.94 4.30
CA TYR A 43 -13.04 6.77 3.54
C TYR A 43 -11.95 7.34 4.44
N TRP A 44 -10.72 7.36 3.91
CA TRP A 44 -9.52 7.86 4.57
C TRP A 44 -8.94 9.06 3.81
N GLY A 45 -8.35 10.01 4.54
CA GLY A 45 -7.67 11.16 3.94
C GLY A 45 -8.62 12.17 3.25
N PRO A 46 -8.09 12.99 2.31
CA PRO A 46 -6.68 13.04 1.93
C PRO A 46 -5.80 13.51 3.11
N TYR A 47 -4.53 13.12 3.13
CA TYR A 47 -3.55 13.56 4.10
C TYR A 47 -2.49 14.40 3.39
N GLY A 48 -2.20 15.59 3.91
CA GLY A 48 -1.25 16.52 3.30
C GLY A 48 0.19 16.04 3.40
N THR A 49 0.50 15.14 4.35
CA THR A 49 1.83 14.56 4.52
C THR A 49 1.77 13.06 4.79
N VAL A 50 2.89 12.38 4.52
CA VAL A 50 3.08 10.98 4.92
C VAL A 50 2.95 10.81 6.45
N ARG A 51 3.43 11.80 7.22
CA ARG A 51 3.32 11.81 8.68
C ARG A 51 1.86 11.73 9.14
N GLU A 52 1.01 12.61 8.62
CA GLU A 52 -0.43 12.62 8.94
C GLU A 52 -1.10 11.29 8.58
N PHE A 53 -0.71 10.69 7.45
CA PHE A 53 -1.21 9.37 7.07
C PHE A 53 -0.76 8.28 8.04
N HIS A 54 0.52 8.24 8.42
CA HIS A 54 1.04 7.25 9.37
C HIS A 54 0.44 7.40 10.77
N GLU A 55 0.26 8.62 11.25
CA GLU A 55 -0.47 8.87 12.51
C GLU A 55 -1.90 8.36 12.41
N ALA A 56 -2.58 8.60 11.28
CA ALA A 56 -3.91 8.07 11.06
C ALA A 56 -3.95 6.53 11.06
N LEU A 57 -2.91 5.86 10.55
CA LEU A 57 -2.79 4.38 10.57
C LEU A 57 -2.63 3.79 11.97
N VAL A 58 -2.22 4.61 12.96
CA VAL A 58 -2.09 4.25 14.37
C VAL A 58 -3.14 4.97 15.23
N ASP A 59 -4.37 5.08 14.72
CA ASP A 59 -5.52 5.70 15.40
C ASP A 59 -5.28 7.14 15.91
N GLY A 60 -4.46 7.90 15.18
CA GLY A 60 -4.15 9.31 15.49
C GLY A 60 -3.17 9.49 16.64
N MET A 61 -2.47 8.43 17.06
CA MET A 61 -1.39 8.55 18.04
C MET A 61 -0.26 9.44 17.51
N ASN A 62 0.24 10.34 18.36
CA ASN A 62 1.36 11.21 18.00
C ASN A 62 2.65 10.38 17.99
N LEU A 63 3.26 10.24 16.82
CA LEU A 63 4.43 9.38 16.64
C LEU A 63 5.66 9.84 17.45
N ASP A 64 5.73 11.10 17.86
CA ASP A 64 6.85 11.68 18.62
C ASP A 64 6.59 11.74 20.13
N ALA A 65 5.41 11.28 20.58
CA ALA A 65 5.09 11.21 22.01
C ALA A 65 5.74 9.99 22.68
N ASP A 66 6.12 10.15 23.94
CA ASP A 66 6.68 9.07 24.75
C ASP A 66 5.57 8.16 25.28
N TYR A 67 5.47 6.97 24.71
CA TYR A 67 4.53 5.93 25.10
C TYR A 67 5.27 4.69 25.60
N THR A 68 4.75 4.04 26.63
CA THR A 68 5.19 2.68 27.00
C THR A 68 4.50 1.66 26.10
N LEU A 69 5.11 1.36 24.95
CA LEU A 69 4.59 0.44 23.93
C LEU A 69 5.21 -0.96 24.06
N ALA A 70 4.54 -1.96 23.48
CA ALA A 70 5.18 -3.25 23.21
C ALA A 70 6.33 -3.07 22.21
N ALA A 71 7.36 -3.92 22.30
CA ALA A 71 8.59 -3.75 21.51
C ALA A 71 8.37 -3.71 19.99
N ASP A 72 7.44 -4.52 19.46
CA ASP A 72 7.10 -4.52 18.04
C ASP A 72 6.32 -3.27 17.62
N LEU A 73 5.45 -2.76 18.49
CA LEU A 73 4.74 -1.50 18.25
C LEU A 73 5.68 -0.28 18.30
N SER A 74 6.69 -0.29 19.18
CA SER A 74 7.78 0.70 19.14
C SER A 74 8.53 0.67 17.81
N GLU A 75 8.84 -0.52 17.28
CA GLU A 75 9.50 -0.67 15.98
C GLU A 75 8.66 -0.07 14.83
N LEU A 76 7.33 -0.28 14.86
CA LEU A 76 6.41 0.34 13.90
C LEU A 76 6.44 1.88 13.98
N PHE A 77 6.45 2.44 15.20
CA PHE A 77 6.54 3.88 15.40
C PHE A 77 7.85 4.44 14.87
N GLU A 78 8.97 3.80 15.16
CA GLU A 78 10.29 4.19 14.65
C GLU A 78 10.35 4.15 13.12
N PHE A 79 9.77 3.11 12.51
CA PHE A 79 9.65 3.00 11.06
C PHE A 79 8.86 4.18 10.45
N TYR A 80 7.70 4.52 11.01
CA TYR A 80 6.92 5.66 10.55
C TYR A 80 7.62 7.01 10.80
N GLN A 81 8.37 7.14 11.90
CA GLN A 81 9.14 8.35 12.16
C GLN A 81 10.25 8.59 11.13
N GLN A 82 10.86 7.52 10.62
CA GLN A 82 11.98 7.55 9.68
C GLN A 82 11.55 7.45 8.21
N SER A 83 10.25 7.27 7.96
CA SER A 83 9.72 7.08 6.62
C SER A 83 9.89 8.34 5.76
N GLY A 84 10.29 8.11 4.50
CA GLY A 84 10.40 9.18 3.50
C GLY A 84 9.04 9.69 3.01
N ASN A 85 9.07 10.75 2.20
CA ASN A 85 7.88 11.41 1.65
C ASN A 85 7.63 11.07 0.16
N GLU A 86 8.30 10.06 -0.39
CA GLU A 86 8.16 9.71 -1.81
C GLU A 86 6.80 9.03 -2.07
N LEU A 87 5.99 9.68 -2.90
CA LEU A 87 4.70 9.17 -3.34
C LEU A 87 4.77 8.69 -4.79
N VAL A 88 4.13 7.56 -5.03
CA VAL A 88 3.96 6.97 -6.36
C VAL A 88 2.50 6.66 -6.60
N LEU A 89 2.12 6.57 -7.87
CA LEU A 89 0.80 6.09 -8.23
C LEU A 89 0.72 4.57 -7.99
N THR A 90 -0.26 4.16 -7.19
CA THR A 90 -0.54 2.74 -6.86
C THR A 90 -1.93 2.35 -7.34
N HIS A 91 -2.11 1.08 -7.68
CA HIS A 91 -3.39 0.45 -7.95
C HIS A 91 -4.22 0.24 -6.67
N GLY A 92 -3.58 -0.15 -5.56
CA GLY A 92 -4.23 -0.34 -4.26
C GLY A 92 -4.88 -1.72 -4.06
N ASP A 93 -5.38 -2.34 -5.14
CA ASP A 93 -5.95 -3.70 -5.10
C ASP A 93 -5.37 -4.65 -6.17
N LEU A 94 -4.03 -4.75 -6.24
CA LEU A 94 -3.37 -5.54 -7.30
C LEU A 94 -3.39 -7.04 -7.00
N SER A 95 -4.54 -7.66 -7.25
CA SER A 95 -4.79 -9.10 -7.12
C SER A 95 -4.76 -9.84 -8.47
N SER A 96 -4.64 -11.16 -8.44
CA SER A 96 -4.78 -11.97 -9.66
C SER A 96 -6.18 -11.86 -10.31
N LEU A 97 -7.19 -11.43 -9.55
CA LEU A 97 -8.57 -11.28 -10.04
C LEU A 97 -8.72 -10.01 -10.90
N ASN A 98 -7.85 -9.03 -10.67
CA ASN A 98 -7.85 -7.73 -11.34
C ASN A 98 -6.90 -7.69 -12.55
N ILE A 99 -6.31 -8.83 -12.92
CA ILE A 99 -5.37 -8.94 -14.04
C ILE A 99 -5.99 -9.79 -15.16
N LEU A 100 -6.24 -9.15 -16.30
CA LEU A 100 -6.80 -9.79 -17.47
C LEU A 100 -5.68 -10.36 -18.35
N VAL A 101 -5.76 -11.65 -18.66
CA VAL A 101 -4.75 -12.35 -19.47
C VAL A 101 -5.41 -13.05 -20.67
N ARG A 102 -4.81 -12.89 -21.85
CA ARG A 102 -5.15 -13.65 -23.06
C ARG A 102 -3.93 -14.48 -23.47
N GLY A 103 -3.98 -15.79 -23.23
CA GLY A 103 -2.83 -16.67 -23.43
C GLY A 103 -1.72 -16.36 -22.41
N ASP A 104 -0.57 -15.88 -22.89
CA ASP A 104 0.57 -15.47 -22.07
C ASP A 104 0.76 -13.93 -22.01
N THR A 105 -0.22 -13.18 -22.52
CA THR A 105 -0.17 -11.73 -22.65
C THR A 105 -1.14 -11.08 -21.68
N VAL A 106 -0.64 -10.15 -20.86
CA VAL A 106 -1.47 -9.30 -20.01
C VAL A 106 -2.15 -8.27 -20.91
N VAL A 107 -3.48 -8.26 -20.92
CA VAL A 107 -4.28 -7.38 -21.78
C VAL A 107 -4.95 -6.24 -21.02
N GLY A 108 -4.89 -6.25 -19.69
CA GLY A 108 -5.38 -5.15 -18.88
C GLY A 108 -5.25 -5.42 -17.38
N ILE A 109 -5.23 -4.32 -16.63
CA ILE A 109 -5.43 -4.28 -15.18
C ILE A 109 -6.71 -3.47 -14.95
N VAL A 110 -7.62 -3.99 -14.15
CA VAL A 110 -8.95 -3.41 -13.89
C VAL A 110 -9.15 -3.19 -12.40
N ASP A 111 -10.25 -2.54 -12.03
CA ASP A 111 -10.62 -2.27 -10.63
C ASP A 111 -9.75 -1.24 -9.90
N TRP A 112 -9.66 -0.05 -10.52
CA TRP A 112 -8.83 1.07 -10.05
C TRP A 112 -9.49 1.92 -8.95
N GLU A 113 -10.54 1.44 -8.26
CA GLU A 113 -11.29 2.23 -7.28
C GLU A 113 -10.49 2.58 -6.02
N THR A 114 -9.46 1.78 -5.71
CA THR A 114 -8.52 1.98 -4.60
C THR A 114 -7.23 2.67 -5.02
N ALA A 115 -7.15 3.10 -6.28
CA ALA A 115 -5.94 3.70 -6.83
C ALA A 115 -5.71 5.12 -6.31
N GLY A 116 -4.44 5.48 -6.14
CA GLY A 116 -4.09 6.80 -5.63
C GLY A 116 -2.60 7.01 -5.43
N TRP A 117 -2.29 8.11 -4.76
CA TRP A 117 -0.92 8.54 -4.46
C TRP A 117 -0.55 8.07 -3.06
N PHE A 118 0.36 7.10 -2.99
CA PHE A 118 0.77 6.46 -1.74
C PHE A 118 2.27 6.23 -1.70
N LEU A 119 2.78 5.84 -0.53
CA LEU A 119 4.17 5.44 -0.38
C LEU A 119 4.50 4.21 -1.23
N VAL A 120 5.78 4.08 -1.64
CA VAL A 120 6.26 2.99 -2.49
C VAL A 120 5.93 1.59 -1.95
N TYR A 121 5.96 1.41 -0.63
CA TYR A 121 5.66 0.13 0.03
C TYR A 121 4.18 -0.23 0.00
N TRP A 122 3.29 0.74 -0.21
CA TRP A 122 1.85 0.56 -0.08
C TRP A 122 1.36 -0.54 -1.03
N GLU A 123 1.67 -0.44 -2.32
CA GLU A 123 1.31 -1.45 -3.33
C GLU A 123 1.79 -2.87 -2.95
N TYR A 124 3.02 -2.99 -2.45
CA TYR A 124 3.59 -4.28 -2.09
C TYR A 124 2.82 -4.92 -0.93
N THR A 125 2.57 -4.15 0.11
CA THR A 125 1.81 -4.62 1.28
C THR A 125 0.34 -4.88 0.95
N CYS A 126 -0.28 -4.09 0.06
CA CYS A 126 -1.61 -4.35 -0.49
C CYS A 126 -1.66 -5.71 -1.20
N ALA A 127 -0.79 -5.90 -2.19
CA ALA A 127 -0.78 -7.09 -3.03
C ALA A 127 -0.49 -8.37 -2.21
N LYS A 128 0.32 -8.27 -1.15
CA LYS A 128 0.59 -9.37 -0.20
C LYS A 128 -0.61 -9.75 0.68
N TYR A 129 -1.52 -8.81 0.96
CA TYR A 129 -2.70 -9.03 1.83
C TYR A 129 -4.05 -8.96 1.12
N VAL A 130 -4.04 -8.93 -0.21
CA VAL A 130 -5.20 -8.60 -1.03
C VAL A 130 -6.38 -9.56 -0.84
N ASN A 131 -6.13 -10.85 -0.61
CA ASN A 131 -7.19 -11.82 -0.36
C ASN A 131 -6.68 -13.06 0.40
N PRO A 132 -7.17 -13.32 1.64
CA PRO A 132 -6.84 -14.54 2.39
C PRO A 132 -7.22 -15.86 1.68
N GLN A 133 -8.19 -15.80 0.76
CA GLN A 133 -8.66 -16.93 -0.04
C GLN A 133 -7.78 -17.18 -1.28
N ASN A 134 -6.80 -16.32 -1.54
CA ASN A 134 -5.87 -16.43 -2.65
C ASN A 134 -4.41 -16.54 -2.16
N PRO A 135 -4.06 -17.63 -1.43
CA PRO A 135 -2.73 -17.79 -0.87
C PRO A 135 -1.65 -17.93 -1.96
N PHE A 136 -2.02 -18.37 -3.18
CA PHE A 136 -1.08 -18.52 -4.27
C PHE A 136 -0.56 -17.19 -4.81
N TRP A 137 -1.25 -16.07 -4.56
CA TRP A 137 -0.88 -14.77 -5.12
C TRP A 137 0.32 -14.12 -4.42
N ALA A 138 0.53 -14.43 -3.14
CA ALA A 138 1.60 -13.81 -2.35
C ALA A 138 3.00 -14.11 -2.91
N ASP A 139 3.26 -15.33 -3.40
CA ASP A 139 4.58 -15.71 -3.92
C ASP A 139 4.92 -15.05 -5.27
N PRO A 140 4.01 -14.98 -6.26
CA PRO A 140 4.21 -14.21 -7.48
C PRO A 140 4.47 -12.72 -7.29
N VAL A 141 3.93 -12.09 -6.24
CA VAL A 141 4.11 -10.65 -5.98
C VAL A 141 5.59 -10.27 -5.89
N ASP A 142 6.41 -11.09 -5.22
CA ASP A 142 7.86 -10.86 -5.08
C ASP A 142 8.61 -10.92 -6.41
N GLN A 143 7.98 -11.45 -7.45
CA GLN A 143 8.59 -11.56 -8.76
C GLN A 143 8.33 -10.32 -9.62
N PHE A 144 7.27 -9.54 -9.41
CA PHE A 144 6.98 -8.36 -10.25
C PHE A 144 6.92 -7.03 -9.50
N LEU A 145 6.77 -7.05 -8.18
CA LEU A 145 7.08 -5.92 -7.30
C LEU A 145 8.44 -6.14 -6.64
N VAL A 146 9.12 -5.06 -6.29
CA VAL A 146 10.34 -5.14 -5.47
C VAL A 146 9.95 -5.66 -4.08
N PRO A 147 10.53 -6.77 -3.60
CA PRO A 147 10.23 -7.27 -2.26
C PRO A 147 10.64 -6.26 -1.18
N MET A 148 9.73 -6.03 -0.24
CA MET A 148 9.85 -5.07 0.86
C MET A 148 9.47 -5.77 2.17
N PRO A 149 10.29 -6.74 2.64
CA PRO A 149 9.95 -7.61 3.75
C PRO A 149 9.85 -6.87 5.09
N ASP A 150 10.66 -5.82 5.28
CA ASP A 150 10.63 -5.00 6.50
C ASP A 150 9.33 -4.20 6.55
N GLU A 151 8.91 -3.58 5.44
CA GLU A 151 7.64 -2.85 5.34
C GLU A 151 6.43 -3.78 5.47
N LEU A 152 6.53 -5.02 4.96
CA LEU A 152 5.50 -6.03 5.17
C LEU A 152 5.40 -6.47 6.63
N LYS A 153 6.54 -6.58 7.33
CA LYS A 153 6.56 -6.81 8.78
C LYS A 153 5.88 -5.66 9.51
N MET A 154 6.14 -4.41 9.14
CA MET A 154 5.49 -3.24 9.74
C MET A 154 3.97 -3.25 9.49
N GLU A 155 3.53 -3.58 8.27
CA GLU A 155 2.09 -3.74 7.99
C GLU A 155 1.47 -4.89 8.81
N THR A 156 2.21 -5.99 9.04
CA THR A 156 1.76 -7.08 9.92
C THR A 156 1.52 -6.58 11.34
N ILE A 157 2.46 -5.80 11.88
CA ILE A 157 2.37 -5.21 13.22
C ILE A 157 1.21 -4.22 13.28
N ARG A 158 1.08 -3.33 12.28
CA ARG A 158 -0.02 -2.38 12.19
C ARG A 158 -1.37 -3.10 12.23
N ARG A 159 -1.56 -4.16 11.45
CA ARG A 159 -2.80 -4.95 11.44
C ARG A 159 -3.07 -5.69 12.75
N LYS A 160 -2.02 -6.11 13.47
CA LYS A 160 -2.14 -6.75 14.79
C LYS A 160 -2.72 -5.79 15.84
N TYR A 161 -2.36 -4.52 15.81
CA TYR A 161 -2.77 -3.54 16.83
C TYR A 161 -3.92 -2.63 16.38
N PHE A 162 -4.01 -2.31 15.09
CA PHE A 162 -4.90 -1.33 14.48
C PHE A 162 -5.60 -1.90 13.23
N GLY A 163 -5.91 -3.19 13.22
CA GLY A 163 -6.72 -3.83 12.18
C GLY A 163 -8.01 -4.40 12.76
N ASP A 164 -9.01 -4.65 11.91
CA ASP A 164 -10.21 -5.37 12.28
C ASP A 164 -9.92 -6.89 12.29
N PHE A 165 -9.41 -7.42 13.41
CA PHE A 165 -9.28 -8.87 13.65
C PHE A 165 -9.72 -9.27 15.05
#